data_AF-A0A2U3D7F1-F1
#
_entry.id   AF-A0A2U3D7F1-F1
#
_cell.length_a   1.000
_cell.length_b   1.000
_cell.length_c   1.000
_cell.angle_alpha   90.00
_cell.angle_beta   90.00
_cell.angle_gamma   90.00
#
_symmetry.space_group_name_H-M   'P 1'
#
loop_
_entity.id
_entity.type
_entity.pdbx_description
1 polymer ?
#
loop_
_entity_poly.entity_id
_entity_poly.type
_entity_poly.pdbx_seq_one_letter_code
_entity_poly.pdbx_strand_id
1 'polypeptide(L)'
;MLIRPLGDLDLFTISKERKVVQELLETIGLKGDREFNLLNGKTRLLYYANHEKVDVFIDEFSLCHRIDLRERIHLEAQTLPLADLLLTKLQIVELNRKDMIDLVALLLVAPLVETDQPSAINIRYLAKMLAKDWGLWRTCTKNLQLLVNEMCTLIADEMQQSKVLEKINTLQQAIDLTPKSAAWRMRSVVGERVRWYELPEEP
;
A
#
# COMPACT_ATOMS: atom_id res chain seq x y z
N MET A 1 5.83 19.03 -11.54
CA MET A 1 4.68 18.12 -11.63
C MET A 1 5.23 16.70 -11.71
N LEU A 2 4.84 15.80 -10.81
CA LEU A 2 5.26 14.40 -10.84
C LEU A 2 4.51 13.72 -11.99
N ILE A 3 5.20 13.35 -13.05
CA ILE A 3 4.60 12.70 -14.23
C ILE A 3 5.25 11.33 -14.38
N ARG A 4 4.43 10.28 -14.40
CA ARG A 4 4.84 8.92 -14.78
C ARG A 4 3.79 8.28 -15.68
N PRO A 5 4.15 7.31 -16.54
CA PRO A 5 3.18 6.50 -17.26
C PRO A 5 2.24 5.79 -16.29
N LEU A 6 0.95 5.75 -16.65
CA LEU A 6 0.00 4.84 -16.02
C LEU A 6 0.43 3.40 -16.38
N GLY A 7 0.35 2.52 -15.39
CA GLY A 7 0.64 1.09 -15.57
C GLY A 7 -0.61 0.28 -15.30
N ASP A 8 -0.40 -0.94 -14.83
CA ASP A 8 -1.47 -1.88 -14.44
C ASP A 8 -2.51 -1.26 -13.49
N LEU A 9 -3.71 -1.81 -13.52
CA LEU A 9 -4.83 -1.39 -12.66
C LEU A 9 -5.02 -2.38 -11.51
N ASP A 10 -4.85 -1.90 -10.29
CA ASP A 10 -5.16 -2.66 -9.08
C ASP A 10 -6.60 -2.35 -8.61
N LEU A 11 -7.43 -3.39 -8.57
CA LEU A 11 -8.77 -3.38 -8.01
C LEU A 11 -8.80 -4.17 -6.70
N PHE A 12 -9.74 -3.84 -5.85
CA PHE A 12 -9.94 -4.49 -4.56
C PHE A 12 -11.39 -4.92 -4.46
N THR A 13 -11.61 -6.08 -3.85
CA THR A 13 -12.93 -6.56 -3.46
C THR A 13 -12.81 -7.40 -2.18
N ILE A 14 -13.94 -7.87 -1.68
CA ILE A 14 -14.03 -8.79 -0.56
C ILE A 14 -14.67 -10.09 -1.03
N SER A 15 -14.35 -11.18 -0.36
CA SER A 15 -14.78 -12.54 -0.73
C SER A 15 -16.29 -12.65 -0.96
N LYS A 16 -17.09 -11.90 -0.18
CA LYS A 16 -18.55 -11.88 -0.28
C LYS A 16 -19.08 -11.26 -1.59
N GLU A 17 -18.32 -10.34 -2.20
CA GLU A 17 -18.67 -9.62 -3.43
C GLU A 17 -17.95 -10.15 -4.68
N ARG A 18 -16.98 -11.05 -4.48
CA ARG A 18 -16.13 -11.61 -5.54
C ARG A 18 -16.90 -12.05 -6.80
N LYS A 19 -18.02 -12.78 -6.64
CA LYS A 19 -18.80 -13.26 -7.79
C LYS A 19 -19.39 -12.12 -8.61
N VAL A 20 -19.98 -11.14 -7.94
CA VAL A 20 -20.56 -9.95 -8.58
C VAL A 20 -19.49 -9.14 -9.32
N VAL A 21 -18.30 -9.02 -8.74
CA VAL A 21 -17.16 -8.35 -9.40
C VAL A 21 -16.71 -9.11 -10.64
N GLN A 22 -16.56 -10.44 -10.59
CA GLN A 22 -16.20 -11.23 -11.77
C GLN A 22 -17.21 -11.04 -12.91
N GLU A 23 -18.51 -11.15 -12.60
CA GLU A 23 -19.59 -10.96 -13.57
C GLU A 23 -19.55 -9.54 -14.18
N LEU A 24 -19.31 -8.52 -13.37
CA LEU A 24 -19.17 -7.14 -13.82
C LEU A 24 -17.98 -6.98 -14.78
N LEU A 25 -16.79 -7.44 -14.40
CA LEU A 25 -15.57 -7.32 -15.20
C LEU A 25 -15.73 -8.02 -16.55
N GLU A 26 -16.33 -9.21 -16.57
CA GLU A 26 -16.63 -9.94 -17.81
C GLU A 26 -17.67 -9.21 -18.68
N THR A 27 -18.70 -8.63 -18.05
CA THR A 27 -19.75 -7.87 -18.76
C THR A 27 -19.19 -6.63 -19.46
N ILE A 28 -18.23 -5.94 -18.85
CA ILE A 28 -17.56 -4.78 -19.46
C ILE A 28 -16.43 -5.19 -20.42
N GLY A 29 -16.23 -6.49 -20.66
CA GLY A 29 -15.36 -7.02 -21.70
C GLY A 29 -13.93 -7.36 -21.26
N LEU A 30 -13.62 -7.35 -19.96
CA LEU A 30 -12.32 -7.82 -19.48
C LEU A 30 -12.23 -9.34 -19.58
N LYS A 31 -11.06 -9.84 -19.96
CA LYS A 31 -10.80 -11.27 -20.11
C LYS A 31 -10.03 -11.81 -18.92
N GLY A 32 -10.64 -12.69 -18.13
CA GLY A 32 -9.98 -13.33 -16.99
C GLY A 32 -8.95 -14.38 -17.43
N ASP A 33 -7.82 -14.43 -16.72
CA ASP A 33 -6.83 -15.50 -16.85
C ASP A 33 -7.36 -16.79 -16.20
N ARG A 34 -7.69 -17.80 -17.01
CA ARG A 34 -8.37 -19.01 -16.52
C ARG A 34 -7.51 -19.83 -15.56
N GLU A 35 -6.23 -19.98 -15.87
CA GLU A 35 -5.33 -20.82 -15.08
C GLU A 35 -5.00 -20.12 -13.77
N PHE A 36 -4.62 -18.84 -13.83
CA PHE A 36 -4.33 -18.05 -12.66
C PHE A 36 -5.55 -17.96 -11.73
N ASN A 37 -6.75 -17.66 -12.26
CA ASN A 37 -7.95 -17.51 -11.44
C ASN A 37 -8.41 -18.83 -10.81
N LEU A 38 -8.15 -19.97 -11.45
CA LEU A 38 -8.43 -21.29 -10.87
C LEU A 38 -7.55 -21.57 -9.65
N LEU A 39 -6.26 -21.23 -9.74
CA LEU A 39 -5.27 -21.48 -8.68
C LEU A 39 -5.36 -20.44 -7.55
N ASN A 40 -5.53 -19.17 -7.88
CA ASN A 40 -5.40 -18.03 -6.96
C ASN A 40 -6.72 -17.34 -6.60
N GLY A 41 -7.84 -17.69 -7.24
CA GLY A 41 -9.11 -16.93 -7.17
C GLY A 41 -9.77 -16.82 -5.79
N LYS A 42 -9.18 -17.39 -4.74
CA LYS A 42 -9.55 -17.10 -3.34
C LYS A 42 -8.97 -15.78 -2.83
N THR A 43 -7.81 -15.36 -3.32
CA THR A 43 -7.05 -14.20 -2.82
C THR A 43 -6.74 -13.20 -3.92
N ARG A 44 -6.56 -13.64 -5.18
CA ARG A 44 -6.26 -12.75 -6.31
C ARG A 44 -6.89 -13.26 -7.61
N LEU A 45 -7.42 -12.35 -8.40
CA LEU A 45 -7.84 -12.61 -9.78
C LEU A 45 -7.02 -11.74 -10.72
N LEU A 46 -6.79 -12.24 -11.93
CA LEU A 46 -6.11 -11.54 -12.99
C LEU A 46 -7.03 -11.45 -14.21
N TYR A 47 -7.18 -10.23 -14.71
CA TYR A 47 -7.95 -9.89 -15.90
C TYR A 47 -7.10 -9.05 -16.85
N TYR A 48 -7.53 -8.98 -18.11
CA TYR A 48 -6.89 -8.18 -19.14
C TYR A 48 -7.89 -7.28 -19.86
N ALA A 49 -7.52 -6.00 -20.00
CA ALA A 49 -8.14 -5.07 -20.92
C ALA A 49 -7.19 -4.89 -22.12
N ASN A 50 -7.43 -5.66 -23.19
CA ASN A 50 -6.47 -5.87 -24.28
C ASN A 50 -5.15 -6.46 -23.78
N HIS A 51 -4.10 -5.64 -23.65
CA HIS A 51 -2.77 -6.03 -23.19
C HIS A 51 -2.45 -5.54 -21.77
N GLU A 52 -3.30 -4.67 -21.20
CA GLU A 52 -3.08 -4.12 -19.87
C GLU A 52 -3.64 -5.05 -18.80
N LYS A 53 -2.85 -5.30 -17.75
CA LYS A 53 -3.24 -6.16 -16.63
C LYS A 53 -4.19 -5.42 -15.69
N VAL A 54 -5.18 -6.15 -15.20
CA VAL A 54 -6.10 -5.72 -14.16
C VAL A 54 -6.05 -6.76 -13.05
N ASP A 55 -5.36 -6.42 -11.98
CA ASP A 55 -5.24 -7.24 -10.79
C ASP A 55 -6.41 -6.97 -9.85
N VAL A 56 -7.02 -8.02 -9.32
CA VAL A 56 -8.13 -7.90 -8.36
C VAL A 56 -7.76 -8.63 -7.08
N PHE A 57 -7.44 -7.86 -6.04
CA PHE A 57 -7.15 -8.39 -4.71
C PHE A 57 -8.45 -8.65 -3.94
N ILE A 58 -8.51 -9.79 -3.25
CA ILE A 58 -9.69 -10.23 -2.48
C ILE A 58 -9.32 -10.28 -1.00
N ASP A 59 -10.09 -9.55 -0.18
CA ASP A 59 -9.96 -9.41 1.28
C ASP A 59 -8.68 -8.73 1.77
N GLU A 60 -7.52 -9.15 1.28
CA GLU A 60 -6.22 -8.65 1.67
C GLU A 60 -5.34 -8.27 0.47
N PHE A 61 -4.49 -7.28 0.66
CA PHE A 61 -3.37 -7.01 -0.24
C PHE A 61 -2.16 -7.78 0.27
N SER A 62 -1.80 -8.86 -0.43
CA SER A 62 -0.70 -9.75 -0.07
C SER A 62 0.39 -9.70 -1.14
N LEU A 63 1.31 -8.74 -1.00
CA LEU A 63 2.55 -8.66 -1.79
C LEU A 63 3.75 -8.95 -0.89
N CYS A 64 4.62 -7.97 -0.61
CA CYS A 64 5.73 -8.20 0.31
C CYS A 64 5.26 -8.37 1.76
N HIS A 65 4.14 -7.74 2.09
CA HIS A 65 3.43 -7.87 3.36
C HIS A 65 1.95 -8.06 3.11
N ARG A 66 1.25 -8.57 4.13
CA ARG A 66 -0.21 -8.73 4.12
C ARG A 66 -0.89 -7.55 4.80
N ILE A 67 -1.84 -6.94 4.10
CA ILE A 67 -2.67 -5.84 4.60
C ILE A 67 -4.13 -6.27 4.47
N ASP A 68 -4.82 -6.46 5.60
CA ASP A 68 -6.25 -6.80 5.61
C ASP A 68 -7.07 -5.55 5.30
N LEU A 69 -7.90 -5.63 4.25
CA LEU A 69 -8.69 -4.52 3.72
C LEU A 69 -10.20 -4.74 3.88
N ARG A 70 -10.63 -5.87 4.48
CA ARG A 70 -12.06 -6.25 4.56
C ARG A 70 -12.94 -5.17 5.18
N GLU A 71 -12.46 -4.59 6.27
CA GLU A 71 -13.17 -3.53 7.01
C GLU A 71 -12.90 -2.12 6.48
N ARG A 72 -12.13 -2.00 5.39
CA ARG A 72 -11.59 -0.71 4.92
C ARG A 72 -12.01 -0.35 3.50
N ILE A 73 -12.32 -1.35 2.68
CA ILE A 73 -12.64 -1.18 1.26
C ILE A 73 -13.83 -0.26 0.98
N HIS A 74 -14.80 -0.18 1.89
CA HIS A 74 -16.01 0.64 1.72
C HIS A 74 -15.93 2.00 2.42
N LEU A 75 -14.79 2.38 2.99
CA LEU A 75 -14.64 3.66 3.70
C LEU A 75 -14.58 4.86 2.73
N GLU A 76 -14.17 4.63 1.48
CA GLU A 76 -14.24 5.61 0.40
C GLU A 76 -14.93 5.01 -0.84
N ALA A 77 -15.51 5.86 -1.68
CA ALA A 77 -16.40 5.41 -2.76
C ALA A 77 -15.67 4.91 -4.01
N GLN A 78 -14.46 5.41 -4.29
CA GLN A 78 -13.76 5.20 -5.57
C GLN A 78 -12.35 4.61 -5.43
N THR A 79 -11.79 4.60 -4.22
CA THR A 79 -10.43 4.14 -3.96
C THR A 79 -10.35 3.58 -2.54
N LEU A 80 -9.25 2.91 -2.21
CA LEU A 80 -8.93 2.62 -0.81
C LEU A 80 -8.68 3.94 -0.06
N PRO A 81 -8.94 3.99 1.26
CA PRO A 81 -8.51 5.12 2.08
C PRO A 81 -7.04 5.42 1.84
N LEU A 82 -6.68 6.71 1.78
CA LEU A 82 -5.32 7.10 1.38
C LEU A 82 -4.23 6.55 2.32
N ALA A 83 -4.57 6.25 3.57
CA ALA A 83 -3.68 5.54 4.48
C ALA A 83 -3.35 4.11 4.00
N ASP A 84 -4.37 3.35 3.56
CA ASP A 84 -4.17 2.01 3.03
C ASP A 84 -3.41 2.04 1.70
N LEU A 85 -3.72 3.00 0.82
CA LEU A 85 -3.00 3.20 -0.44
C LEU A 85 -1.53 3.60 -0.23
N LEU A 86 -1.25 4.44 0.79
CA LEU A 86 0.13 4.73 1.19
C LEU A 86 0.84 3.47 1.70
N LEU A 87 0.13 2.63 2.46
CA LEU A 87 0.69 1.40 3.03
C LEU A 87 1.00 0.35 1.96
N THR A 88 0.20 0.22 0.89
CA THR A 88 0.49 -0.70 -0.23
C THR A 88 1.79 -0.35 -0.97
N LYS A 89 2.18 0.93 -0.96
CA LYS A 89 3.46 1.40 -1.50
C LYS A 89 4.60 1.33 -0.49
N LEU A 90 4.36 1.72 0.77
CA LEU A 90 5.38 1.66 1.82
C LEU A 90 5.81 0.22 2.16
N GLN A 91 5.00 -0.79 1.88
CA GLN A 91 5.33 -2.20 2.14
C GLN A 91 6.32 -2.80 1.12
N ILE A 92 6.62 -2.11 0.01
CA ILE A 92 7.50 -2.64 -1.05
C ILE A 92 8.95 -2.73 -0.54
N VAL A 93 9.51 -3.93 -0.48
CA VAL A 93 10.86 -4.14 0.08
C VAL A 93 11.96 -3.63 -0.86
N GLU A 94 11.77 -3.85 -2.15
CA GLU A 94 12.64 -3.38 -3.22
C GLU A 94 12.02 -2.13 -3.86
N LEU A 95 11.98 -1.04 -3.07
CA LEU A 95 11.32 0.20 -3.46
C LEU A 95 11.98 0.81 -4.70
N ASN A 96 11.22 1.00 -5.76
CA ASN A 96 11.70 1.61 -7.00
C ASN A 96 11.28 3.08 -7.13
N ARG A 97 11.83 3.75 -8.16
CA ARG A 97 11.58 5.19 -8.38
C ARG A 97 10.12 5.53 -8.67
N LYS A 98 9.36 4.67 -9.34
CA LYS A 98 7.93 4.93 -9.64
C LYS A 98 7.12 4.93 -8.34
N ASP A 99 7.37 3.97 -7.46
CA ASP A 99 6.69 3.89 -6.17
C ASP A 99 7.11 5.02 -5.22
N MET A 100 8.37 5.47 -5.25
CA MET A 100 8.80 6.67 -4.52
C MET A 100 8.04 7.93 -4.97
N ILE A 101 7.83 8.08 -6.27
CA ILE A 101 7.03 9.19 -6.83
C ILE A 101 5.58 9.12 -6.33
N ASP A 102 4.97 7.94 -6.32
CA ASP A 102 3.59 7.75 -5.83
C ASP A 102 3.48 8.09 -4.33
N LEU A 103 4.45 7.64 -3.51
CA LEU A 103 4.52 7.97 -2.09
C LEU A 103 4.62 9.48 -1.86
N VAL A 104 5.52 10.15 -2.57
CA VAL A 104 5.69 11.60 -2.50
C VAL A 104 4.42 12.33 -2.94
N ALA A 105 3.76 11.87 -4.01
CA ALA A 105 2.52 12.47 -4.50
C ALA A 105 1.41 12.40 -3.44
N LEU A 106 1.22 11.24 -2.80
CA LEU A 106 0.26 11.05 -1.71
C LEU A 106 0.60 11.96 -0.52
N LEU A 107 1.87 11.99 -0.10
CA LEU A 107 2.32 12.83 0.99
C LEU A 107 2.19 14.31 0.64
N LEU A 108 2.36 14.75 -0.61
CA LEU A 108 2.16 16.15 -0.97
C LEU A 108 0.70 16.57 -0.87
N VAL A 109 -0.21 15.77 -1.43
CA VAL A 109 -1.60 16.17 -1.66
C VAL A 109 -2.49 15.92 -0.44
N ALA A 110 -2.31 14.81 0.28
CA ALA A 110 -3.24 14.39 1.32
C ALA A 110 -2.90 14.99 2.69
N PRO A 111 -3.85 15.63 3.40
CA PRO A 111 -3.64 16.05 4.79
C PRO A 111 -3.48 14.82 5.70
N LEU A 112 -2.78 15.01 6.81
CA LEU A 112 -2.67 14.02 7.88
C LEU A 112 -3.77 14.27 8.92
N VAL A 113 -4.50 13.21 9.29
CA VAL A 113 -5.63 13.27 10.24
C VAL A 113 -5.62 12.08 11.18
N GLU A 114 -6.32 12.18 12.32
CA GLU A 114 -6.35 11.16 13.38
C GLU A 114 -7.43 10.07 13.18
N THR A 115 -8.37 10.30 12.26
CA THR A 115 -9.51 9.42 11.98
C THR A 115 -9.72 9.29 10.47
N ASP A 116 -10.43 8.26 10.04
CA ASP A 116 -10.77 8.10 8.62
C ASP A 116 -11.64 9.26 8.15
N GLN A 117 -11.15 9.98 7.13
CA GLN A 117 -11.82 11.10 6.48
C GLN A 117 -11.52 11.03 4.97
N PRO A 118 -12.46 11.44 4.10
CA PRO A 118 -12.26 11.40 2.66
C PRO A 118 -11.00 12.15 2.24
N SER A 119 -10.21 11.55 1.34
CA SER A 119 -9.01 12.18 0.77
C SER A 119 -7.95 12.61 1.80
N ALA A 120 -7.89 11.94 2.96
CA ALA A 120 -6.91 12.22 4.01
C ALA A 120 -6.21 10.94 4.49
N ILE A 121 -4.98 11.09 5.00
CA ILE A 121 -4.20 9.97 5.55
C ILE A 121 -4.48 9.88 7.05
N ASN A 122 -5.13 8.79 7.47
CA ASN A 122 -5.31 8.44 8.87
C ASN A 122 -3.99 7.95 9.49
N ILE A 123 -3.29 8.83 10.21
CA ILE A 123 -1.98 8.55 10.79
C ILE A 123 -2.04 7.59 11.97
N ARG A 124 -3.13 7.63 12.73
CA ARG A 124 -3.35 6.75 13.89
C ARG A 124 -3.55 5.31 13.45
N TYR A 125 -4.26 5.11 12.34
CA TYR A 125 -4.42 3.79 11.74
C TYR A 125 -3.08 3.23 11.25
N LEU A 126 -2.32 4.01 10.48
CA LEU A 126 -0.98 3.61 10.01
C LEU A 126 -0.07 3.21 11.18
N ALA A 127 0.05 4.08 12.19
CA ALA A 127 0.89 3.83 13.35
C ALA A 127 0.46 2.56 14.11
N LYS A 128 -0.85 2.30 14.24
CA LYS A 128 -1.37 1.06 14.83
C LYS A 128 -1.03 -0.19 14.01
N MET A 129 -1.09 -0.11 12.68
CA MET A 129 -0.72 -1.24 11.82
C MET A 129 0.76 -1.58 11.98
N LEU A 130 1.63 -0.58 11.92
CA LEU A 130 3.07 -0.76 12.09
C LEU A 130 3.44 -1.16 13.54
N ALA A 131 2.66 -0.76 14.54
CA ALA A 131 2.89 -1.17 15.92
C ALA A 131 2.52 -2.64 16.21
N LYS A 132 1.74 -3.28 15.32
CA LYS A 132 1.33 -4.68 15.46
C LYS A 132 2.31 -5.64 14.79
N ASP A 133 2.94 -5.23 13.69
CA ASP A 133 3.81 -6.07 12.86
C ASP A 133 5.21 -5.46 12.69
N TRP A 134 6.22 -6.17 13.18
CA TRP A 134 7.61 -5.72 13.09
C TRP A 134 8.17 -5.75 11.67
N GLY A 135 7.80 -6.73 10.86
CA GLY A 135 8.27 -6.85 9.49
C GLY A 135 7.76 -5.68 8.64
N LEU A 136 6.45 -5.43 8.73
CA LEU A 136 5.83 -4.30 8.04
C LEU A 136 6.40 -2.96 8.53
N TRP A 137 6.52 -2.77 9.85
CA TRP A 137 7.19 -1.60 10.43
C TRP A 137 8.59 -1.40 9.89
N ARG A 138 9.38 -2.48 9.81
CA ARG A 138 10.77 -2.39 9.39
C ARG A 138 10.89 -1.93 7.94
N THR A 139 10.08 -2.50 7.05
CA THR A 139 10.06 -2.09 5.64
C THR A 139 9.54 -0.66 5.48
N CYS A 140 8.42 -0.30 6.12
CA CYS A 140 7.85 1.04 5.99
C CYS A 140 8.76 2.14 6.52
N THR A 141 9.38 1.95 7.70
CA THR A 141 10.30 2.94 8.28
C THR A 141 11.59 3.09 7.47
N LYS A 142 12.14 1.98 6.94
CA LYS A 142 13.26 2.02 5.98
C LYS A 142 12.89 2.84 4.75
N ASN A 143 11.70 2.62 4.19
CA ASN A 143 11.24 3.33 3.00
C ASN A 143 10.98 4.82 3.25
N LEU A 144 10.43 5.19 4.40
CA LEU A 144 10.30 6.60 4.79
C LEU A 144 11.67 7.28 4.89
N GLN A 145 12.68 6.62 5.45
CA GLN A 145 14.04 7.17 5.49
C GLN A 145 14.66 7.29 4.08
N LEU A 146 14.41 6.32 3.20
CA LEU A 146 14.87 6.38 1.82
C LEU A 146 14.25 7.58 1.08
N LEU A 147 12.97 7.87 1.28
CA LEU A 147 12.33 9.07 0.71
C LEU A 147 12.99 10.37 1.20
N VAL A 148 13.40 10.45 2.46
CA VAL A 148 14.13 11.61 2.99
C VAL A 148 15.49 11.76 2.29
N ASN A 149 16.20 10.65 2.09
CA ASN A 149 17.52 10.66 1.45
C ASN A 149 17.44 11.04 -0.05
N GLU A 150 16.39 10.57 -0.73
CA GLU A 150 16.16 10.83 -2.16
C GLU A 150 15.32 12.08 -2.43
N MET A 151 14.95 12.85 -1.40
CA MET A 151 14.01 13.97 -1.49
C MET A 151 14.38 14.98 -2.59
N CYS A 152 15.66 15.36 -2.64
CA CYS A 152 16.18 16.33 -3.61
C CYS A 152 16.19 15.80 -5.06
N THR A 153 16.23 14.47 -5.25
CA THR A 153 16.19 13.84 -6.58
C THR A 153 14.75 13.62 -7.07
N LEU A 154 13.81 13.51 -6.13
CA LEU A 154 12.39 13.26 -6.39
C LEU A 154 11.59 14.57 -6.59
N ILE A 155 11.96 15.63 -5.89
CA ILE A 155 11.20 16.89 -5.85
C ILE A 155 12.14 18.06 -6.14
N ALA A 156 11.84 18.84 -7.18
CA ALA A 156 12.63 20.02 -7.52
C ALA A 156 12.31 21.26 -6.67
N ASP A 157 11.08 21.38 -6.15
CA ASP A 157 10.60 22.54 -5.39
C ASP A 157 10.87 22.39 -3.89
N GLU A 158 11.65 23.29 -3.30
CA GLU A 158 12.08 23.24 -1.89
C GLU A 158 10.91 23.33 -0.89
N MET A 159 9.86 24.07 -1.25
CA MET A 159 8.66 24.17 -0.42
C MET A 159 7.90 22.84 -0.39
N GLN A 160 7.80 22.14 -1.52
CA GLN A 160 7.27 20.78 -1.60
C GLN A 160 8.13 19.80 -0.80
N GLN A 161 9.46 19.87 -0.91
CA GLN A 161 10.37 19.05 -0.10
C GLN A 161 10.09 19.24 1.40
N SER A 162 9.99 20.50 1.85
CA SER A 162 9.73 20.82 3.25
C SER A 162 8.40 20.25 3.75
N LYS A 163 7.33 20.35 2.94
CA LYS A 163 6.01 19.79 3.27
C LYS A 163 6.03 18.27 3.40
N VAL A 164 6.72 17.58 2.50
CA VAL A 164 6.83 16.11 2.56
C VAL A 164 7.65 15.69 3.77
N LEU A 165 8.77 16.37 4.02
CA LEU A 165 9.61 16.10 5.18
C LEU A 165 8.85 16.28 6.50
N GLU A 166 8.06 17.35 6.64
CA GLU A 166 7.21 17.58 7.80
C GLU A 166 6.21 16.43 8.02
N LYS A 167 5.56 15.95 6.95
CA LYS A 167 4.62 14.82 7.04
C LYS A 167 5.32 13.50 7.36
N ILE A 168 6.51 13.25 6.80
CA ILE A 168 7.31 12.07 7.15
C ILE A 168 7.68 12.11 8.64
N ASN A 169 8.14 13.27 9.14
CA ASN A 169 8.47 13.43 10.57
C ASN A 169 7.26 13.21 11.47
N THR A 170 6.10 13.74 11.08
CA THR A 170 4.83 13.54 11.82
C THR A 170 4.43 12.06 11.85
N LEU A 171 4.54 11.35 10.73
CA LEU A 171 4.28 9.92 10.66
C LEU A 171 5.25 9.13 11.54
N GLN A 172 6.55 9.42 11.48
CA GLN A 172 7.56 8.76 12.32
C GLN A 172 7.28 8.97 13.81
N GLN A 173 6.95 10.19 14.22
CA GLN A 173 6.58 10.49 15.61
C GLN A 173 5.35 9.68 16.06
N ALA A 174 4.30 9.61 15.24
CA ALA A 174 3.11 8.81 15.54
C ALA A 174 3.44 7.31 15.66
N ILE A 175 4.29 6.79 14.78
CA ILE A 175 4.77 5.40 14.81
C ILE A 175 5.54 5.11 16.09
N ASP A 176 6.46 6.00 16.49
CA ASP A 176 7.31 5.82 17.66
C ASP A 176 6.52 5.85 18.96
N LEU A 177 5.58 6.81 19.08
CA LEU A 177 4.73 6.97 20.25
C LEU A 177 3.69 5.84 20.41
N THR A 178 3.35 5.13 19.33
CA THR A 178 2.34 4.06 19.40
C THR A 178 2.91 2.81 20.09
N PRO A 179 2.28 2.31 21.17
CA PRO A 179 2.76 1.13 21.90
C PRO A 179 2.82 -0.12 21.03
N LYS A 180 3.96 -0.83 21.06
CA LYS A 180 4.21 -2.02 20.24
C LYS A 180 3.58 -3.27 20.86
N SER A 181 2.99 -4.11 20.00
CA SER A 181 2.38 -5.37 20.43
C SER A 181 3.41 -6.34 21.02
N ALA A 182 2.97 -7.35 21.77
CA ALA A 182 3.87 -8.39 22.27
C ALA A 182 4.52 -9.17 21.12
N ALA A 183 3.76 -9.52 20.08
CA ALA A 183 4.26 -10.20 18.89
C ALA A 183 5.32 -9.36 18.15
N TRP A 184 5.09 -8.05 18.02
CA TRP A 184 6.06 -7.11 17.46
C TRP A 184 7.37 -7.15 18.24
N ARG A 185 7.31 -7.05 19.58
CA ARG A 185 8.51 -7.05 20.45
C ARG A 185 9.27 -8.36 20.41
N MET A 186 8.56 -9.49 20.33
CA MET A 186 9.22 -10.79 20.15
C MET A 186 9.91 -10.86 18.79
N ARG A 187 9.22 -10.45 17.71
CA ARG A 187 9.77 -10.45 16.35
C ARG A 187 10.94 -9.48 16.19
N SER A 188 10.98 -8.37 16.92
CA SER A 188 12.07 -7.40 16.89
C SER A 188 13.38 -7.95 17.46
N VAL A 189 13.32 -8.86 18.43
CA VAL A 189 14.51 -9.54 18.99
C VAL A 189 15.15 -10.46 17.95
N VAL A 190 14.34 -11.13 17.13
CA VAL A 190 14.83 -11.94 16.01
C VAL A 190 15.50 -11.05 14.96
N GLY A 191 14.90 -9.88 14.70
CA GLY A 191 15.45 -8.88 13.78
C GLY A 191 15.53 -9.37 12.34
N GLU A 192 16.45 -8.80 11.57
CA GLU A 192 16.59 -9.08 10.12
C GLU A 192 17.25 -10.44 9.82
N ARG A 193 17.66 -11.20 10.85
CA ARG A 193 18.32 -12.51 10.68
C ARG A 193 17.42 -13.55 10.03
N VAL A 194 16.10 -13.38 10.16
CA VAL A 194 15.09 -14.19 9.51
C VAL A 194 14.33 -13.28 8.55
N ARG A 195 14.08 -13.77 7.33
CA ARG A 195 13.26 -13.06 6.34
C ARG A 195 11.92 -12.66 6.96
N TRP A 196 11.46 -11.45 6.66
CA TRP A 196 10.26 -10.84 7.26
C TRP A 196 9.24 -10.39 6.21
N TYR A 197 9.46 -10.77 4.96
CA TYR A 197 8.69 -10.35 3.80
C TYR A 197 8.65 -11.48 2.77
N GLU A 198 7.68 -11.43 1.88
CA GLU A 198 7.65 -12.22 0.66
C GLU A 198 8.10 -11.37 -0.53
N LEU A 199 8.50 -11.99 -1.64
CA LEU A 199 8.67 -11.27 -2.90
C LEU A 199 7.48 -11.62 -3.80
N PRO A 200 6.85 -10.65 -4.47
CA PRO A 200 5.86 -10.94 -5.50
C PRO A 200 6.46 -11.86 -6.56
N GLU A 201 5.66 -12.77 -7.10
CA GLU A 201 6.07 -13.56 -8.26
C GLU A 201 6.37 -12.60 -9.43
N GLU A 202 7.53 -12.76 -10.06
CA GLU A 202 7.89 -11.96 -11.23
C GLU A 202 6.92 -12.30 -12.38
N PRO A 203 6.31 -11.30 -13.03
CA PRO A 203 5.37 -11.50 -14.13
C PRO A 203 6.01 -12.03 -15.42
#